data_AF-A0A9D2NTE8-F1
#
_entry.id   AF-A0A9D2NTE8-F1
#
_cell.length_a   1.000
_cell.length_b   1.000
_cell.length_c   1.000
_cell.angle_alpha   90.00
_cell.angle_beta   90.00
_cell.angle_gamma   90.00
#
_symmetry.space_group_name_H-M   'P 1'
#
loop_
_entity.id
_entity.type
_entity.pdbx_description
1 polymer ?
#
loop_
_entity_poly.entity_id
_entity_poly.type
_entity_poly.pdbx_seq_one_letter_code
_entity_poly.pdbx_strand_id
1 'polypeptide(L)' 'MSGLWRGAEDCGIRKGRAEEMLHAVKSLMKNLNFTMEQATDALYVPKSEQKRYVRLLND' A
#
# COMPACT_ATOMS: atom_id res chain seq x y z
N MET A 1 -1.85 26.91 17.36
CA MET A 1 -0.85 26.12 16.59
C MET A 1 -1.48 24.84 16.04
N SER A 2 -2.56 24.93 15.24
CA SER A 2 -3.54 23.83 15.20
C SER A 2 -3.78 23.17 13.82
N GLY A 3 -3.09 23.65 12.78
CA GLY A 3 -3.24 23.16 11.40
C GLY A 3 -2.07 22.33 10.88
N LEU A 4 -0.83 22.67 11.27
CA LEU A 4 0.39 22.01 10.79
C LEU A 4 0.50 20.54 11.25
N TRP A 5 0.17 20.27 12.51
CA TRP A 5 0.21 18.92 13.09
C TRP A 5 -0.78 17.96 12.45
N ARG A 6 -2.00 18.45 12.17
CA ARG A 6 -3.06 17.67 11.51
C ARG A 6 -2.64 17.21 10.11
N GLY A 7 -1.95 18.07 9.36
CA GLY A 7 -1.41 17.72 8.04
C GLY A 7 -0.24 16.73 8.10
N ALA A 8 0.61 16.84 9.13
CA ALA A 8 1.73 15.91 9.34
C ALA A 8 1.26 14.52 9.78
N GLU A 9 0.29 14.43 10.70
CA GLU A 9 -0.34 13.18 11.13
C GLU A 9 -1.06 12.49 9.97
N ASP A 10 -1.83 13.24 9.18
CA ASP A 10 -2.57 12.70 8.04
C ASP A 10 -1.63 12.20 6.92
N CYS A 11 -0.49 12.87 6.72
CA CYS A 11 0.59 12.39 5.84
C CYS A 11 1.27 11.13 6.39
N GLY A 12 1.57 11.11 7.69
CA GLY A 12 2.18 9.96 8.37
C GLY A 12 1.29 8.72 8.35
N ILE A 13 0.00 8.88 8.63
CA ILE A 13 -1.00 7.79 8.59
C ILE A 13 -1.14 7.25 7.16
N ARG A 14 -1.17 8.12 6.15
CA ARG A 14 -1.22 7.68 4.74
C ARG A 14 0.03 6.91 4.33
N LYS A 15 1.21 7.38 4.74
CA LYS A 15 2.48 6.72 4.43
C LYS A 15 2.58 5.36 5.12
N GLY A 16 2.23 5.30 6.41
CA GLY A 16 2.20 4.05 7.17
C GLY A 16 1.27 3.01 6.56
N ARG A 17 0.03 3.40 6.19
CA ARG A 17 -0.90 2.48 5.50
C ARG A 17 -0.35 1.99 4.16
N ALA A 18 0.32 2.84 3.38
CA ALA A 18 0.90 2.43 2.11
C ALA A 18 2.05 1.42 2.30
N GLU A 19 2.92 1.65 3.28
CA GLU A 19 4.03 0.74 3.63
C GLU A 19 3.52 -0.61 4.14
N GLU A 20 2.49 -0.60 4.98
CA GLU A 20 1.86 -1.81 5.52
C GLU A 20 1.19 -2.64 4.41
N MET A 21 0.50 -1.97 3.48
CA MET A 21 -0.08 -2.62 2.31
C MET A 21 1.00 -3.25 1.41
N LEU A 22 2.10 -2.54 1.17
CA LEU A 22 3.25 -3.05 0.39
C LEU A 22 3.86 -4.27 1.04
N HIS A 23 4.03 -4.25 2.37
CA HIS A 23 4.53 -5.40 3.11
C HIS A 23 3.57 -6.60 3.00
N ALA A 24 2.27 -6.38 3.08
CA ALA A 24 1.26 -7.42 2.90
C ALA A 24 1.31 -8.02 1.47
N VAL A 25 1.37 -7.18 0.43
CA VAL A 25 1.52 -7.64 -0.96
C VAL A 25 2.79 -8.47 -1.15
N LYS A 26 3.94 -7.98 -0.67
CA LYS A 26 5.22 -8.72 -0.76
C LYS A 26 5.16 -10.06 -0.02
N SER A 27 4.51 -10.09 1.15
CA SER A 27 4.35 -11.32 1.93
C SER A 27 3.47 -12.33 1.22
N LEU A 28 2.38 -11.91 0.59
CA LEU A 28 1.50 -12.78 -0.21
C LEU A 28 2.25 -13.34 -1.43
N MET A 29 3.01 -12.49 -2.13
CA MET A 29 3.81 -12.92 -3.28
C MET A 29 4.87 -13.96 -2.88
N LYS A 30 5.55 -13.76 -1.74
CA LYS A 30 6.61 -14.66 -1.27
C LYS A 30 6.07 -15.98 -0.70
N ASN A 31 5.00 -15.93 0.10
CA ASN A 31 4.54 -17.08 0.86
C ASN A 31 3.55 -17.96 0.07
N LEU A 32 2.79 -17.36 -0.84
CA LEU A 32 1.76 -18.04 -1.63
C LEU A 32 2.09 -18.11 -3.12
N ASN A 33 3.29 -17.65 -3.53
CA ASN A 33 3.69 -17.53 -4.94
C ASN A 33 2.70 -16.70 -5.78
N PHE A 34 1.98 -15.78 -5.14
CA PHE A 34 1.01 -14.93 -5.84
C PHE A 34 1.73 -13.96 -6.78
N THR A 35 1.10 -13.70 -7.92
CA THR A 35 1.45 -12.55 -8.73
C THR A 35 1.05 -11.27 -7.98
N MET A 36 1.64 -10.14 -8.37
CA MET A 36 1.24 -8.84 -7.83
C MET A 36 -0.27 -8.57 -7.99
N GLU A 37 -0.85 -9.00 -9.10
CA GLU A 37 -2.28 -8.84 -9.37
C GLU A 37 -3.12 -9.71 -8.42
N GLN A 38 -2.72 -10.97 -8.18
CA GLN A 38 -3.37 -11.85 -7.20
C GLN A 38 -3.23 -11.35 -5.76
N ALA A 39 -2.05 -10.83 -5.40
CA ALA A 39 -1.80 -10.31 -4.05
C ALA A 39 -2.60 -9.03 -3.78
N THR A 40 -2.74 -8.14 -4.75
CA THR A 40 -3.54 -6.92 -4.61
C THR A 40 -5.05 -7.20 -4.67
N ASP A 41 -5.47 -8.18 -5.47
CA ASP A 41 -6.86 -8.67 -5.50
C ASP A 41 -7.26 -9.34 -4.17
N ALA A 42 -6.39 -10.17 -3.59
CA ALA A 42 -6.60 -10.78 -2.27
C ALA A 42 -6.72 -9.76 -1.12
N LEU A 43 -6.14 -8.57 -1.30
CA LEU A 43 -6.24 -7.44 -0.38
C LEU A 43 -7.41 -6.51 -0.71
N TYR A 44 -8.29 -6.89 -1.64
CA TYR A 44 -9.43 -6.10 -2.12
C TYR A 44 -9.04 -4.69 -2.59
N VAL A 45 -7.82 -4.53 -3.13
CA VAL A 45 -7.36 -3.24 -3.66
C VAL A 45 -8.11 -2.94 -4.95
N PRO A 46 -8.81 -1.78 -5.05
CA PRO A 46 -9.49 -1.40 -6.27
C PRO A 46 -8.52 -1.35 -7.46
N LYS A 47 -8.94 -1.80 -8.65
CA LYS A 47 -8.09 -1.77 -9.86
C LYS A 47 -7.58 -0.36 -10.21
N SER A 48 -8.33 0.68 -9.84
CA SER A 48 -7.92 2.08 -9.98
C SER A 48 -6.70 2.43 -9.12
N GLU A 49 -6.54 1.79 -7.96
CA GLU A 49 -5.43 1.99 -7.02
C GLU A 49 -4.28 0.99 -7.22
N GLN A 50 -4.54 -0.17 -7.84
CA GLN A 50 -3.49 -1.16 -8.13
C GLN A 50 -2.30 -0.54 -8.87
N LYS A 51 -2.53 0.36 -9.84
CA LYS A 51 -1.46 1.08 -10.56
C LYS A 51 -0.54 1.89 -9.64
N ARG A 52 -1.07 2.41 -8.53
CA ARG A 52 -0.31 3.18 -7.55
C ARG A 52 0.58 2.28 -6.71
N TYR A 53 0.06 1.13 -6.29
CA TYR A 53 0.85 0.11 -5.58
C TYR A 53 1.89 -0.55 -6.47
N VAL A 54 1.60 -0.72 -7.77
CA VAL A 54 2.58 -1.20 -8.75
C VAL A 54 3.79 -0.27 -8.83
N ARG A 55 3.59 1.06 -8.89
CA ARG A 55 4.71 2.01 -8.85
C ARG A 55 5.49 1.89 -7.54
N LEU A 56 4.79 1.89 -6.41
CA LEU A 56 5.43 1.79 -5.09
C LEU A 56 6.17 0.47 -4.83
N LEU A 57 5.86 -0.59 -5.57
CA LEU A 57 6.58 -1.87 -5.51
C LEU A 57 7.82 -1.92 -6.39
N ASN A 58 7.89 -1.06 -7.41
CA ASN A 58 9.02 -0.95 -8.34
C ASN A 58 9.93 0.26 -8.06
N ASP A 59 9.55 1.11 -7.09
CA ASP A 59 10.42 2.12 -6.43
C ASP A 59 11.37 1.43 -5.42
#